data_AF-A0A364L1U9-F1
#
_entry.id   AF-A0A364L1U9-F1
#
_cell.length_a   1.000
_cell.length_b   1.000
_cell.length_c   1.000
_cell.angle_alpha   90.00
_cell.angle_beta   90.00
_cell.angle_gamma   90.00
#
_symmetry.space_group_name_H-M   'P 1'
#
loop_
_entity.id
_entity.type
_entity.pdbx_description
1 polymer ?
#
loop_
_entity_poly.entity_id
_entity_poly.type
_entity_poly.pdbx_seq_one_letter_code
_entity_poly.pdbx_strand_id
1 'polypeptide(L)'
;MHEFITLRGGITVPHVSLIGISQGYQTYPGGRIQSLEVGVLSLGVDALNQSFSVNETHIVEANFVTGWLYKSGNIPSYSYGMHIGSAAKEISGSLILGGYDVARVIGDVSSQTYNGTRFPIQLLDIGIGVATGDSPWNSSSITNLLTAANSSLQQQDASTQVLVTGTDPYLYLPQSTCDAIATHLPVSYNASLGLYLWNTKTTQYTKIVRSPSYISLTFAANASSTSDAKMNDTMTIKVPFVLLDLKLESPLVDESTAYFPCMGTANGGLNVLGRAFLQAAFVGVNWATKGQEQGNWFLAQAPGPGYLRGDSELNVVSIFDTKETIIGSFAQS
;
A
#
# COMPACT_ATOMS: atom_id res chain seq x y z
N MET A 1 -26.72 -18.64 8.74
CA MET A 1 -27.04 -17.21 8.55
C MET A 1 -26.70 -16.90 7.10
N HIS A 2 -27.64 -16.42 6.29
CA HIS A 2 -27.33 -16.01 4.91
C HIS A 2 -26.88 -14.55 4.97
N GLU A 3 -25.57 -14.34 4.92
CA GLU A 3 -24.98 -13.00 4.97
C GLU A 3 -24.90 -12.41 3.55
N PHE A 4 -25.09 -11.10 3.47
CA PHE A 4 -25.10 -10.36 2.22
C PHE A 4 -24.32 -9.06 2.37
N ILE A 5 -23.62 -8.67 1.30
CA ILE A 5 -22.99 -7.34 1.19
C ILE A 5 -23.71 -6.57 0.10
N THR A 6 -24.18 -5.36 0.40
CA THR A 6 -24.74 -4.46 -0.62
C THR A 6 -23.71 -3.39 -0.97
N LEU A 7 -23.37 -3.31 -2.25
CA LEU A 7 -22.43 -2.34 -2.78
C LEU A 7 -23.12 -1.02 -3.09
N ARG A 8 -22.31 0.03 -3.20
CA ARG A 8 -22.75 1.32 -3.75
C ARG A 8 -23.32 1.09 -5.15
N GLY A 9 -24.55 1.54 -5.39
CA GLY A 9 -25.30 1.25 -6.62
C GLY A 9 -26.38 0.17 -6.47
N GLY A 10 -26.52 -0.44 -5.28
CA GLY A 10 -27.66 -1.30 -4.94
C GLY A 10 -27.51 -2.78 -5.31
N ILE A 11 -26.33 -3.20 -5.80
CA ILE A 11 -26.05 -4.62 -6.07
C ILE A 11 -25.80 -5.34 -4.76
N THR A 12 -26.59 -6.39 -4.48
CA THR A 12 -26.45 -7.24 -3.30
C THR A 12 -25.80 -8.57 -3.67
N VAL A 13 -24.64 -8.86 -3.06
CA VAL A 13 -23.94 -10.13 -3.19
C VAL A 13 -24.42 -11.08 -2.09
N PRO A 14 -25.01 -12.24 -2.44
CA PRO A 14 -25.48 -13.22 -1.46
C PRO A 14 -24.38 -14.21 -1.05
N HIS A 15 -24.55 -14.84 0.12
CA HIS A 15 -23.69 -15.92 0.61
C HIS A 15 -22.21 -15.51 0.70
N VAL A 16 -21.96 -14.29 1.15
CA VAL A 16 -20.61 -13.83 1.42
C VAL A 16 -20.11 -14.49 2.69
N SER A 17 -18.87 -15.00 2.67
CA SER A 17 -18.21 -15.48 3.88
C SER A 17 -17.74 -14.28 4.71
N LEU A 18 -18.34 -14.07 5.88
CA LEU A 18 -17.79 -13.18 6.88
C LEU A 18 -17.22 -13.99 8.04
N ILE A 19 -16.06 -13.54 8.53
CA ILE A 19 -15.49 -14.03 9.78
C ILE A 19 -15.66 -12.91 10.80
N GLY A 20 -16.51 -13.16 11.80
CA GLY A 20 -16.63 -12.29 12.96
C GLY A 20 -15.44 -12.50 13.89
N ILE A 21 -14.55 -11.51 13.98
CA ILE A 21 -13.47 -11.50 14.95
C ILE A 21 -13.99 -10.84 16.23
N SER A 22 -14.18 -11.62 17.29
CA SER A 22 -14.70 -11.12 18.57
C SER A 22 -13.67 -10.27 19.33
N GLN A 23 -12.38 -10.56 19.13
CA GLN A 23 -11.27 -9.84 19.73
C GLN A 23 -10.06 -9.87 18.79
N GLY A 24 -9.50 -8.70 18.51
CA GLY A 24 -8.27 -8.55 17.75
C GLY A 24 -7.45 -7.43 18.35
N TYR A 25 -6.16 -7.67 18.57
CA TYR A 25 -5.29 -6.72 19.23
C TYR A 25 -3.93 -6.60 18.55
N GLN A 26 -3.33 -5.41 18.64
CA GLN A 26 -1.95 -5.15 18.32
C GLN A 26 -1.18 -4.83 19.61
N THR A 27 -0.04 -5.48 19.82
CA THR A 27 0.86 -5.20 20.95
C THR A 27 2.01 -4.33 20.47
N TYR A 28 2.17 -3.17 21.09
CA TYR A 28 3.29 -2.25 20.86
C TYR A 28 4.51 -2.65 21.71
N PRO A 29 5.73 -2.23 21.35
CA PRO A 29 6.96 -2.66 22.04
C PRO A 29 6.98 -2.40 23.56
N GLY A 30 6.34 -1.34 24.03
CA GLY A 30 6.18 -1.03 25.45
C GLY A 30 5.16 -1.91 26.19
N GLY A 31 4.61 -2.94 25.54
CA GLY A 31 3.62 -3.87 26.10
C GLY A 31 2.18 -3.38 26.03
N ARG A 32 1.94 -2.20 25.43
CA ARG A 32 0.59 -1.65 25.27
C ARG A 32 -0.20 -2.47 24.25
N ILE A 33 -1.38 -2.91 24.63
CA ILE A 33 -2.31 -3.66 23.78
C ILE A 33 -3.40 -2.71 23.27
N GLN A 34 -3.59 -2.65 21.96
CA GLN A 34 -4.61 -1.82 21.30
C GLN A 34 -5.56 -2.68 20.49
N SER A 35 -6.87 -2.44 20.59
CA SER A 35 -7.85 -3.12 19.75
C SER A 35 -7.71 -2.72 18.29
N LEU A 36 -7.93 -3.66 17.38
CA LEU A 36 -7.99 -3.36 15.95
C LEU A 36 -9.24 -2.53 15.64
N GLU A 37 -9.06 -1.40 14.95
CA GLU A 37 -10.13 -0.45 14.63
C GLU A 37 -10.76 -0.69 13.25
N VAL A 38 -10.16 -1.56 12.43
CA VAL A 38 -10.58 -1.81 11.05
C VAL A 38 -10.73 -3.31 10.78
N GLY A 39 -11.79 -3.67 10.07
CA GLY A 39 -11.95 -4.99 9.47
C GLY A 39 -11.27 -5.08 8.11
N VAL A 40 -11.18 -6.29 7.56
CA VAL A 40 -10.59 -6.54 6.24
C VAL A 40 -11.67 -7.06 5.30
N LEU A 41 -11.88 -6.34 4.20
CA LEU A 41 -12.68 -6.83 3.08
C LEU A 41 -11.74 -7.46 2.05
N SER A 42 -11.77 -8.79 1.93
CA SER A 42 -11.01 -9.48 0.89
C SER A 42 -11.62 -9.17 -0.49
N LEU A 43 -10.76 -8.73 -1.43
CA LEU A 43 -11.14 -8.40 -2.81
C LEU A 43 -10.85 -9.53 -3.80
N GLY A 44 -10.39 -10.69 -3.31
CA GLY A 44 -10.22 -11.90 -4.10
C GLY A 44 -8.99 -12.72 -3.71
N VAL A 45 -8.74 -13.75 -4.52
CA VAL A 45 -7.64 -14.70 -4.45
C VAL A 45 -7.45 -15.33 -5.84
N ASP A 46 -6.44 -16.18 -6.02
CA ASP A 46 -6.21 -16.95 -7.25
C ASP A 46 -7.34 -17.92 -7.64
N ALA A 47 -8.07 -18.47 -6.69
CA ALA A 47 -9.25 -19.31 -6.93
C ALA A 47 -10.57 -18.50 -6.96
N LEU A 48 -11.37 -18.67 -8.02
CA LEU A 48 -12.71 -18.07 -8.11
C LEU A 48 -13.68 -18.60 -7.04
N ASN A 49 -13.59 -19.89 -6.75
CA ASN A 49 -14.40 -20.55 -5.74
C ASN A 49 -13.52 -20.84 -4.52
N GLN A 50 -14.01 -20.49 -3.34
CA GLN A 50 -13.37 -20.90 -2.09
C GLN A 50 -14.24 -21.88 -1.31
N SER A 51 -13.56 -22.89 -0.78
CA SER A 51 -14.12 -23.92 0.07
C SER A 51 -13.46 -23.82 1.43
N PHE A 52 -14.26 -23.58 2.47
CA PHE A 52 -13.79 -23.49 3.85
C PHE A 52 -14.18 -24.75 4.60
N SER A 53 -13.22 -25.37 5.30
CA SER A 53 -13.53 -26.49 6.19
C SER A 53 -13.94 -25.96 7.56
N VAL A 54 -15.13 -26.34 8.00
CA VAL A 54 -15.64 -26.10 9.35
C VAL A 54 -15.60 -27.43 10.10
N ASN A 55 -14.86 -27.48 11.21
CA ASN A 55 -14.69 -28.65 12.07
C ASN A 55 -14.26 -29.92 11.29
N GLU A 56 -13.37 -29.77 10.30
CA GLU A 56 -12.75 -30.85 9.50
C GLU A 56 -13.72 -31.76 8.71
N THR A 57 -15.02 -31.47 8.73
CA THR A 57 -16.07 -32.38 8.24
C THR A 57 -17.08 -31.69 7.33
N HIS A 58 -17.23 -30.36 7.43
CA HIS A 58 -18.21 -29.60 6.64
C HIS A 58 -17.50 -28.61 5.74
N ILE A 59 -17.71 -28.76 4.43
CA ILE A 59 -17.23 -27.78 3.43
C ILE A 59 -18.32 -26.73 3.25
N VAL A 60 -17.97 -25.47 3.49
CA VAL A 60 -18.81 -24.32 3.17
C VAL A 60 -18.24 -23.66 1.93
N GLU A 61 -19.04 -23.60 0.86
CA GLU A 61 -18.75 -22.76 -0.30
C GLU A 61 -19.22 -21.35 -0.02
N ALA A 62 -18.37 -20.38 -0.30
CA ALA A 62 -18.72 -18.98 -0.12
C ALA A 62 -18.15 -18.07 -1.19
N ASN A 63 -18.81 -16.92 -1.31
CA ASN A 63 -18.50 -15.94 -2.33
C ASN A 63 -17.59 -14.84 -1.79
N PHE A 64 -16.50 -14.55 -2.51
CA PHE A 64 -15.95 -13.21 -2.48
C PHE A 64 -16.80 -12.28 -3.35
N VAL A 65 -16.92 -11.03 -2.90
CA VAL A 65 -17.67 -9.97 -3.61
C VAL A 65 -17.25 -9.89 -5.07
N THR A 66 -15.95 -9.71 -5.33
CA THR A 66 -15.41 -9.56 -6.68
C THR A 66 -15.59 -10.83 -7.52
N GLY A 67 -15.34 -12.01 -6.95
CA GLY A 67 -15.46 -13.30 -7.65
C GLY A 67 -16.89 -13.60 -8.06
N TRP A 68 -17.86 -13.34 -7.19
CA TRP A 68 -19.28 -13.52 -7.49
C TRP A 68 -19.77 -12.54 -8.57
N LEU A 69 -19.37 -11.27 -8.49
CA LEU A 69 -19.72 -10.28 -9.50
C LEU A 69 -19.20 -10.68 -10.88
N TYR A 70 -17.98 -11.22 -10.95
CA TYR A 70 -17.43 -11.72 -12.21
C TYR A 70 -18.23 -12.94 -12.72
N LYS A 71 -18.47 -13.94 -11.86
CA LYS A 71 -19.23 -15.15 -12.22
C LYS A 71 -20.66 -14.87 -12.67
N SER A 72 -21.28 -13.84 -12.12
CA SER A 72 -22.64 -13.40 -12.46
C SER A 72 -22.69 -12.46 -13.66
N GLY A 73 -21.55 -12.11 -14.27
CA GLY A 73 -21.47 -11.24 -15.43
C GLY A 73 -21.67 -9.75 -15.13
N ASN A 74 -21.59 -9.35 -13.85
CA ASN A 74 -21.72 -7.94 -13.44
C ASN A 74 -20.44 -7.12 -13.65
N ILE A 75 -19.27 -7.77 -13.70
CA ILE A 75 -17.99 -7.13 -14.01
C ILE A 75 -17.25 -7.93 -15.10
N PRO A 76 -16.43 -7.27 -15.95
CA PRO A 76 -15.84 -7.90 -17.13
C PRO A 76 -14.68 -8.86 -16.82
N SER A 77 -14.12 -8.82 -15.61
CA SER A 77 -13.03 -9.72 -15.17
C SER A 77 -13.01 -9.84 -13.65
N TYR A 78 -12.34 -10.89 -13.14
CA TYR A 78 -12.06 -11.05 -11.71
C TYR A 78 -10.87 -10.17 -11.31
N SER A 79 -11.12 -8.86 -11.24
CA SER A 79 -10.08 -7.87 -11.02
C SER A 79 -10.57 -6.70 -10.18
N TYR A 80 -9.65 -5.87 -9.69
CA TYR A 80 -9.98 -4.57 -9.10
C TYR A 80 -8.84 -3.57 -9.29
N GLY A 81 -9.18 -2.28 -9.17
CA GLY A 81 -8.23 -1.17 -9.09
C GLY A 81 -8.57 -0.28 -7.90
N MET A 82 -7.55 0.09 -7.12
CA MET A 82 -7.72 0.78 -5.86
C MET A 82 -6.66 1.86 -5.62
N HIS A 83 -7.13 3.03 -5.19
CA HIS A 83 -6.32 4.02 -4.48
C HIS A 83 -7.08 4.39 -3.21
N ILE A 84 -6.47 4.19 -2.03
CA ILE A 84 -7.18 4.39 -0.76
C ILE A 84 -7.41 5.87 -0.42
N GLY A 85 -6.70 6.78 -1.11
CA GLY A 85 -6.76 8.22 -0.84
C GLY A 85 -6.10 8.59 0.49
N SER A 86 -6.48 9.75 1.03
CA SER A 86 -5.99 10.28 2.30
C SER A 86 -7.08 11.14 2.93
N ALA A 87 -7.65 10.67 4.04
CA ALA A 87 -8.67 11.42 4.77
C ALA A 87 -8.12 12.76 5.29
N ALA A 88 -6.88 12.78 5.78
CA ALA A 88 -6.23 13.97 6.32
C ALA A 88 -5.94 15.05 5.26
N LYS A 89 -5.91 14.69 3.97
CA LYS A 89 -5.70 15.62 2.85
C LYS A 89 -6.90 15.66 1.89
N GLU A 90 -8.05 15.16 2.33
CA GLU A 90 -9.31 15.20 1.58
C GLU A 90 -9.21 14.55 0.19
N ILE A 91 -8.30 13.58 0.04
CA ILE A 91 -8.20 12.79 -1.19
C ILE A 91 -9.15 11.61 -1.02
N SER A 92 -10.28 11.62 -1.72
CA SER A 92 -11.24 10.51 -1.66
C SER A 92 -10.61 9.21 -2.17
N GLY A 93 -10.96 8.08 -1.54
CA GLY A 93 -10.60 6.76 -2.02
C GLY A 93 -11.38 6.38 -3.29
N SER A 94 -10.83 5.46 -4.06
CA SER A 94 -11.45 4.89 -5.27
C SER A 94 -11.20 3.39 -5.28
N LEU A 95 -12.28 2.60 -5.37
CA LEU A 95 -12.25 1.16 -5.57
C LEU A 95 -13.18 0.81 -6.73
N ILE A 96 -12.63 0.24 -7.79
CA ILE A 96 -13.37 -0.20 -8.97
C ILE A 96 -13.19 -1.71 -9.12
N LEU A 97 -14.29 -2.45 -9.22
CA LEU A 97 -14.26 -3.90 -9.45
C LEU A 97 -14.40 -4.17 -10.95
N GLY A 98 -13.54 -5.03 -11.50
CA GLY A 98 -13.44 -5.32 -12.94
C GLY A 98 -12.71 -4.25 -13.76
N GLY A 99 -12.15 -3.23 -13.11
CA GLY A 99 -11.58 -2.07 -13.77
C GLY A 99 -10.81 -1.19 -12.80
N TYR A 100 -10.47 0.02 -13.24
CA TYR A 100 -9.79 1.04 -12.44
C TYR A 100 -10.12 2.43 -12.97
N ASP A 101 -9.99 3.44 -12.12
CA ASP A 101 -10.03 4.84 -12.54
C ASP A 101 -8.63 5.24 -13.04
N VAL A 102 -8.49 5.51 -14.34
CA VAL A 102 -7.19 5.81 -14.96
C VAL A 102 -6.56 7.08 -14.38
N ALA A 103 -7.36 7.98 -13.83
CA ALA A 103 -6.86 9.19 -13.18
C ALA A 103 -6.10 8.91 -11.87
N ARG A 104 -6.27 7.70 -11.31
CA ARG A 104 -5.56 7.24 -10.10
C ARG A 104 -4.22 6.58 -10.40
N VAL A 105 -3.89 6.41 -11.68
CA VAL A 105 -2.66 5.75 -12.14
C VAL A 105 -1.83 6.82 -12.86
N ILE A 106 -0.75 7.29 -12.25
CA ILE A 106 0.10 8.35 -12.79
C ILE A 106 1.38 7.74 -13.35
N GLY A 107 1.65 7.98 -14.63
CA GLY A 107 2.89 7.55 -15.27
C GLY A 107 3.00 6.04 -15.40
N ASP A 108 4.19 5.52 -15.13
CA ASP A 108 4.53 4.12 -15.37
C ASP A 108 3.85 3.18 -14.36
N VAL A 109 3.55 1.97 -14.84
CA VAL A 109 2.90 0.91 -14.08
C VAL A 109 3.83 -0.29 -14.06
N SER A 110 4.06 -0.84 -12.88
CA SER A 110 4.66 -2.16 -12.74
C SER A 110 3.59 -3.22 -12.72
N SER A 111 3.82 -4.33 -13.42
CA SER A 111 3.05 -5.56 -13.35
C SER A 111 3.87 -6.66 -12.69
N GLN A 112 3.34 -7.29 -11.65
CA GLN A 112 4.08 -8.23 -10.80
C GLN A 112 3.24 -9.49 -10.60
N THR A 113 3.88 -10.63 -10.39
CA THR A 113 3.15 -11.83 -9.95
C THR A 113 2.77 -11.71 -8.48
N TYR A 114 1.59 -12.20 -8.10
CA TYR A 114 1.20 -12.33 -6.70
C TYR A 114 1.59 -13.74 -6.18
N ASN A 115 1.65 -13.89 -4.86
CA ASN A 115 1.84 -15.19 -4.19
C ASN A 115 0.67 -15.44 -3.23
N GLY A 116 -0.30 -16.25 -3.65
CA GLY A 116 -1.57 -16.41 -2.96
C GLY A 116 -2.28 -15.07 -2.81
N THR A 117 -2.51 -14.63 -1.57
CA THR A 117 -3.11 -13.32 -1.26
C THR A 117 -2.09 -12.19 -1.05
N ARG A 118 -0.80 -12.43 -1.34
CA ARG A 118 0.29 -11.50 -1.07
C ARG A 118 0.78 -10.83 -2.34
N PHE A 119 1.19 -9.58 -2.19
CA PHE A 119 1.71 -8.72 -3.27
C PHE A 119 3.19 -8.41 -3.02
N PRO A 120 4.11 -9.37 -3.29
CA PRO A 120 5.54 -9.16 -3.12
C PRO A 120 6.10 -8.28 -4.23
N ILE A 121 7.02 -7.38 -3.89
CA ILE A 121 7.82 -6.62 -4.84
C ILE A 121 9.22 -6.37 -4.27
N GLN A 122 10.23 -6.34 -5.13
CA GLN A 122 11.59 -6.03 -4.73
C GLN A 122 11.78 -4.52 -4.59
N LEU A 123 12.06 -4.06 -3.37
CA LEU A 123 12.46 -2.69 -3.07
C LEU A 123 13.98 -2.57 -3.23
N LEU A 124 14.41 -1.67 -4.11
CA LEU A 124 15.80 -1.46 -4.51
C LEU A 124 16.46 -0.30 -3.75
N ASP A 125 15.72 0.78 -3.52
CA ASP A 125 16.24 1.93 -2.78
C ASP A 125 15.12 2.69 -2.06
N ILE A 126 15.53 3.42 -1.02
CA ILE A 126 14.75 4.47 -0.38
C ILE A 126 15.55 5.77 -0.44
N GLY A 127 14.87 6.83 -0.84
CA GLY A 127 15.45 8.17 -0.87
C GLY A 127 14.53 9.23 -0.30
N ILE A 128 15.07 10.44 -0.17
CA ILE A 128 14.36 11.66 0.21
C ILE A 128 14.66 12.71 -0.85
N GLY A 129 13.65 13.43 -1.29
CA GLY A 129 13.84 14.48 -2.29
C GLY A 129 12.75 15.53 -2.27
N VAL A 130 12.85 16.47 -3.21
CA VAL A 130 11.87 17.52 -3.43
C VAL A 130 11.50 17.56 -4.89
N ALA A 131 10.20 17.61 -5.19
CA ALA A 131 9.72 17.59 -6.58
C ALA A 131 10.06 18.90 -7.30
N THR A 132 9.82 20.04 -6.65
CA THR A 132 10.11 21.38 -7.18
C THR A 132 10.43 22.35 -6.05
N GLY A 133 11.19 23.40 -6.37
CA GLY A 133 11.55 24.46 -5.43
C GLY A 133 12.71 24.12 -4.51
N ASP A 134 12.84 24.90 -3.44
CA ASP A 134 13.97 24.80 -2.51
C ASP A 134 13.88 23.54 -1.64
N SER A 135 15.04 22.90 -1.45
CA SER A 135 15.14 21.74 -0.58
C SER A 135 15.09 22.12 0.91
N PRO A 136 14.30 21.43 1.75
CA PRO A 136 14.42 21.51 3.20
C PRO A 136 15.77 21.03 3.75
N TRP A 137 16.57 20.36 2.92
CA TRP A 137 17.89 19.81 3.26
C TRP A 137 19.01 20.54 2.49
N ASN A 138 20.26 20.34 2.92
CA ASN A 138 21.45 20.85 2.22
C ASN A 138 21.76 20.09 0.91
N SER A 139 20.86 19.20 0.47
CA SER A 139 20.93 18.47 -0.79
C SER A 139 19.53 18.42 -1.42
N SER A 140 19.45 18.37 -2.75
CA SER A 140 18.18 18.19 -3.47
C SER A 140 17.66 16.75 -3.42
N SER A 141 18.56 15.78 -3.17
CA SER A 141 18.23 14.37 -3.07
C SER A 141 19.17 13.65 -2.09
N ILE A 142 18.62 12.67 -1.38
CA ILE A 142 19.32 11.74 -0.51
C ILE A 142 18.87 10.35 -0.96
N THR A 143 19.81 9.43 -1.17
CA THR A 143 19.55 8.08 -1.69
C THR A 143 20.24 7.04 -0.81
N ASN A 144 20.08 5.75 -1.13
CA ASN A 144 20.74 4.64 -0.42
C ASN A 144 20.32 4.51 1.05
N LEU A 145 19.12 4.98 1.42
CA LEU A 145 18.62 4.88 2.79
C LEU A 145 18.17 3.46 3.14
N LEU A 146 17.93 2.61 2.15
CA LEU A 146 17.65 1.19 2.36
C LEU A 146 18.92 0.43 2.83
N THR A 147 20.08 0.78 2.27
CA THR A 147 21.33 0.02 2.39
C THR A 147 22.28 0.54 3.46
N ALA A 148 22.00 1.73 4.01
CA ALA A 148 22.77 2.38 5.09
C ALA A 148 22.97 1.49 6.35
N ALA A 149 22.26 0.36 6.44
CA ALA A 149 22.34 -0.63 7.51
C ALA A 149 23.42 -1.72 7.36
N ASN A 150 23.87 -2.03 6.14
CA ASN A 150 24.71 -3.19 5.85
C ASN A 150 25.96 -2.79 5.05
N SER A 151 27.02 -2.41 5.76
CA SER A 151 28.34 -2.12 5.18
C SER A 151 29.03 -3.34 4.53
N SER A 152 28.42 -4.53 4.61
CA SER A 152 28.91 -5.80 4.06
C SER A 152 28.26 -6.23 2.73
N LEU A 153 27.20 -5.55 2.28
CA LEU A 153 26.58 -5.81 0.97
C LEU A 153 27.12 -4.78 -0.02
N GLN A 154 27.53 -5.23 -1.22
CA GLN A 154 27.81 -4.29 -2.30
C GLN A 154 26.52 -3.50 -2.58
N GLN A 155 26.63 -2.17 -2.77
CA GLN A 155 25.47 -1.26 -2.92
C GLN A 155 24.50 -1.66 -4.04
N GLN A 156 24.96 -2.49 -4.99
CA GLN A 156 24.18 -2.97 -6.13
C GLN A 156 23.35 -4.24 -5.83
N ASP A 157 23.56 -4.89 -4.67
CA ASP A 157 22.88 -6.13 -4.28
C ASP A 157 21.91 -5.96 -3.09
N ALA A 158 21.91 -4.79 -2.44
CA ALA A 158 21.14 -4.56 -1.22
C ALA A 158 19.69 -4.15 -1.51
N SER A 159 18.94 -5.10 -2.05
CA SER A 159 17.50 -5.00 -2.23
C SER A 159 16.76 -5.82 -1.18
N THR A 160 15.52 -5.46 -0.86
CA THR A 160 14.68 -6.23 0.07
C THR A 160 13.31 -6.51 -0.52
N GLN A 161 12.80 -7.72 -0.32
CA GLN A 161 11.42 -8.03 -0.69
C GLN A 161 10.49 -7.39 0.33
N VAL A 162 9.50 -6.64 -0.14
CA VAL A 162 8.43 -6.07 0.68
C VAL A 162 7.07 -6.59 0.22
N LEU A 163 6.10 -6.64 1.14
CA LEU A 163 4.70 -6.91 0.82
C LEU A 163 3.90 -5.61 0.82
N VAL A 164 3.03 -5.42 -0.17
CA VAL A 164 2.08 -4.30 -0.17
C VAL A 164 0.73 -4.77 0.35
N THR A 165 0.17 -4.09 1.35
CA THR A 165 -1.12 -4.49 1.96
C THR A 165 -1.88 -3.32 2.58
N GLY A 166 -3.21 -3.36 2.50
CA GLY A 166 -4.09 -2.38 3.15
C GLY A 166 -4.37 -2.67 4.63
N THR A 167 -4.02 -3.85 5.12
CA THR A 167 -4.30 -4.28 6.51
C THR A 167 -3.41 -3.60 7.53
N ASP A 168 -2.18 -3.28 7.13
CA ASP A 168 -1.14 -2.77 8.00
C ASP A 168 -1.08 -1.24 7.95
N PRO A 169 -0.96 -0.53 9.08
CA PRO A 169 -1.00 0.95 9.11
C PRO A 169 0.30 1.61 8.64
N TYR A 170 1.45 1.00 8.90
CA TYR A 170 2.77 1.65 8.84
C TYR A 170 3.61 1.21 7.64
N LEU A 171 4.75 1.86 7.47
CA LEU A 171 5.90 1.35 6.74
C LEU A 171 6.69 0.45 7.70
N TYR A 172 6.57 -0.87 7.54
CA TYR A 172 7.35 -1.83 8.29
C TYR A 172 8.62 -2.15 7.51
N LEU A 173 9.73 -1.58 7.97
CA LEU A 173 11.04 -1.67 7.32
C LEU A 173 12.08 -2.08 8.35
N PRO A 174 13.28 -2.55 7.95
CA PRO A 174 14.35 -2.81 8.91
C PRO A 174 14.57 -1.59 9.83
N GLN A 175 14.75 -1.82 11.13
CA GLN A 175 14.92 -0.73 12.11
C GLN A 175 15.96 0.31 11.67
N SER A 176 17.10 -0.18 11.17
CA SER A 176 18.19 0.63 10.62
C SER A 176 17.79 1.49 9.42
N THR A 177 16.88 1.02 8.57
CA THR A 177 16.32 1.81 7.46
C THR A 177 15.43 2.94 7.99
N CYS A 178 14.54 2.65 8.94
CA CYS A 178 13.73 3.70 9.58
C CYS A 178 14.62 4.74 10.29
N ASP A 179 15.67 4.29 10.99
CA ASP A 179 16.63 5.17 11.65
C ASP A 179 17.41 6.04 10.66
N ALA A 180 17.87 5.46 9.53
CA ALA A 180 18.56 6.19 8.48
C ALA A 180 17.69 7.33 7.92
N ILE A 181 16.42 7.04 7.61
CA ILE A 181 15.44 8.06 7.19
C ILE A 181 15.27 9.12 8.29
N ALA A 182 15.10 8.69 9.54
CA ALA A 182 14.87 9.58 10.68
C ALA A 182 16.03 10.56 10.93
N THR A 183 17.28 10.23 10.56
CA THR A 183 18.41 11.18 10.67
C THR A 183 18.23 12.47 9.86
N HIS A 184 17.37 12.45 8.84
CA HIS A 184 17.07 13.58 7.99
C HIS A 184 15.79 14.33 8.39
N LEU A 185 15.08 13.85 9.41
CA LEU A 185 13.79 14.38 9.84
C LEU A 185 13.90 14.92 11.27
N PRO A 186 13.21 16.02 11.60
CA PRO A 186 13.07 16.49 12.98
C PRO A 186 12.10 15.59 13.76
N VAL A 187 12.48 14.34 13.98
CA VAL A 187 11.72 13.34 14.71
C VAL A 187 12.52 12.79 15.89
N SER A 188 11.82 12.25 16.89
CA SER A 188 12.43 11.51 18.00
C SER A 188 11.79 10.13 18.12
N TYR A 189 12.62 9.10 18.23
CA TYR A 189 12.13 7.73 18.41
C TYR A 189 11.49 7.54 19.79
N ASN A 190 10.28 7.00 19.82
CA ASN A 190 9.58 6.58 21.03
C ASN A 190 9.62 5.06 21.13
N ALA A 191 10.49 4.55 22.01
CA ALA A 191 10.71 3.11 22.17
C ALA A 191 9.48 2.34 22.68
N SER A 192 8.58 2.97 23.42
CA SER A 192 7.34 2.33 23.90
C SER A 192 6.36 2.08 22.76
N LEU A 193 6.32 2.99 21.77
CA LEU A 193 5.48 2.88 20.59
C LEU A 193 6.18 2.19 19.41
N GLY A 194 7.51 2.14 19.37
CA GLY A 194 8.24 1.69 18.19
C GLY A 194 8.06 2.61 16.98
N LEU A 195 7.82 3.91 17.22
CA LEU A 195 7.48 4.91 16.21
C LEU A 195 8.29 6.20 16.42
N TYR A 196 8.36 7.03 15.39
CA TYR A 196 9.08 8.30 15.39
C TYR A 196 8.10 9.47 15.51
N LEU A 197 8.23 10.28 16.55
CA LEU A 197 7.33 11.40 16.81
C LEU A 197 7.90 12.69 16.19
N TRP A 198 7.09 13.43 15.45
CA TRP A 198 7.49 14.70 14.85
C TRP A 198 7.71 15.77 15.92
N ASN A 199 8.82 16.52 15.82
CA ASN A 199 9.00 17.75 16.56
C ASN A 199 8.38 18.92 15.77
N THR A 200 7.08 19.12 16.00
CA THR A 200 6.24 20.11 15.29
C THR A 200 6.60 21.57 15.56
N LYS A 201 7.45 21.84 16.56
CA LYS A 201 7.91 23.19 16.92
C LYS A 201 9.08 23.67 16.06
N THR A 202 9.70 22.79 15.27
CA THR A 202 10.86 23.16 14.46
C THR A 202 10.46 23.80 13.14
N THR A 203 11.28 24.75 12.67
CA THR A 203 11.13 25.32 11.32
C THR A 203 11.38 24.27 10.24
N GLN A 204 12.27 23.31 10.50
CA GLN A 204 12.54 22.20 9.59
C GLN A 204 11.31 21.31 9.37
N TYR A 205 10.54 21.01 10.43
CA TYR A 205 9.29 20.24 10.30
C TYR A 205 8.34 20.95 9.34
N THR A 206 8.12 22.25 9.56
CA THR A 206 7.24 23.06 8.70
C THR A 206 7.73 23.09 7.25
N LYS A 207 9.04 23.23 7.02
CA LYS A 207 9.62 23.20 5.66
C LYS A 207 9.38 21.85 4.98
N ILE A 208 9.58 20.74 5.68
CA ILE A 208 9.37 19.40 5.13
C ILE A 208 7.89 19.19 4.79
N VAL A 209 6.98 19.32 5.76
CA VAL A 209 5.57 18.97 5.56
C VAL A 209 4.78 19.96 4.68
N ARG A 210 5.31 21.17 4.42
CA ARG A 210 4.66 22.16 3.54
C ARG A 210 5.33 22.34 2.18
N SER A 211 6.47 21.70 1.94
CA SER A 211 7.11 21.71 0.63
C SER A 211 6.68 20.50 -0.20
N PRO A 212 6.98 20.48 -1.52
CA PRO A 212 6.82 19.30 -2.38
C PRO A 212 7.83 18.18 -2.07
N SER A 213 8.22 18.02 -0.80
CA SER A 213 9.18 17.03 -0.36
C SER A 213 8.52 15.66 -0.17
N TYR A 214 9.29 14.60 -0.42
CA TYR A 214 8.80 13.23 -0.42
C TYR A 214 9.86 12.24 0.06
N ILE A 215 9.39 11.07 0.51
CA ILE A 215 10.19 9.84 0.50
C ILE A 215 9.95 9.13 -0.83
N SER A 216 11.02 8.66 -1.49
CA SER A 216 10.95 7.87 -2.71
C SER A 216 11.24 6.41 -2.40
N LEU A 217 10.42 5.50 -2.92
CA LEU A 217 10.64 4.06 -2.87
C LEU A 217 10.81 3.56 -4.29
N THR A 218 11.99 3.04 -4.59
CA THR A 218 12.35 2.54 -5.92
C THR A 218 12.25 1.04 -5.94
N PHE A 219 11.51 0.48 -6.89
CA PHE A 219 11.24 -0.94 -7.01
C PHE A 219 11.75 -1.51 -8.33
N ALA A 220 12.05 -2.82 -8.35
CA ALA A 220 12.22 -3.55 -9.60
C ALA A 220 10.84 -3.69 -10.27
N ALA A 221 10.66 -3.03 -11.42
CA ALA A 221 9.42 -3.09 -12.17
C ALA A 221 9.39 -4.38 -13.02
N ASN A 222 8.19 -4.92 -13.23
CA ASN A 222 7.97 -6.06 -14.13
C ASN A 222 8.84 -7.30 -13.85
N ALA A 223 9.16 -7.52 -12.56
CA ALA A 223 9.99 -8.64 -12.17
C ALA A 223 9.21 -9.96 -12.36
N SER A 224 9.74 -10.86 -13.19
CA SER A 224 9.29 -12.25 -13.20
C SER A 224 9.70 -12.88 -11.86
N SER A 225 8.95 -13.87 -11.38
CA SER A 225 9.20 -14.60 -10.12
C SER A 225 10.55 -15.34 -10.04
N THR A 226 11.45 -15.13 -11.00
CA THR A 226 12.84 -15.59 -10.97
C THR A 226 13.74 -14.50 -10.37
N SER A 227 14.77 -14.93 -9.64
CA SER A 227 15.84 -14.08 -9.08
C SER A 227 16.63 -13.26 -10.11
N ASP A 228 16.29 -13.37 -11.40
CA ASP A 228 16.87 -12.65 -12.53
C ASP A 228 16.00 -11.46 -12.98
N ALA A 229 15.20 -10.91 -12.06
CA ALA A 229 14.49 -9.64 -12.27
C ALA A 229 15.44 -8.67 -12.96
N LYS A 230 15.14 -8.30 -14.20
CA LYS A 230 16.00 -7.40 -14.98
C LYS A 230 16.10 -6.10 -14.19
N MET A 231 17.23 -5.91 -13.50
CA MET A 231 17.61 -4.69 -12.75
C MET A 231 17.56 -3.39 -13.59
N ASN A 232 17.16 -3.47 -14.87
CA ASN A 232 17.12 -2.36 -15.81
C ASN A 232 15.76 -1.66 -15.86
N ASP A 233 14.67 -2.32 -15.45
CA ASP A 233 13.34 -1.70 -15.37
C ASP A 233 13.03 -1.40 -13.91
N THR A 234 13.03 -0.12 -13.56
CA THR A 234 12.70 0.35 -12.21
C THR A 234 11.49 1.25 -12.24
N MET A 235 10.73 1.25 -11.16
CA MET A 235 9.67 2.22 -10.92
C MET A 235 9.91 2.94 -9.60
N THR A 236 9.49 4.19 -9.49
CA THR A 236 9.61 4.94 -8.24
C THR A 236 8.25 5.46 -7.81
N ILE A 237 7.87 5.18 -6.56
CA ILE A 237 6.73 5.81 -5.91
C ILE A 237 7.22 6.89 -4.97
N LYS A 238 6.71 8.10 -5.14
CA LYS A 238 6.99 9.24 -4.28
C LYS A 238 5.82 9.44 -3.33
N VAL A 239 6.09 9.37 -2.03
CA VAL A 239 5.11 9.63 -0.97
C VAL A 239 5.42 10.99 -0.35
N PRO A 240 4.62 12.03 -0.65
CA PRO A 240 4.78 13.35 -0.03
C PRO A 240 4.81 13.28 1.49
N PHE A 241 5.74 13.99 2.13
CA PHE A 241 5.85 13.98 3.60
C PHE A 241 4.60 14.47 4.31
N VAL A 242 3.83 15.33 3.67
CA VAL A 242 2.54 15.80 4.19
C VAL A 242 1.51 14.68 4.34
N LEU A 243 1.62 13.56 3.60
CA LEU A 243 0.81 12.34 3.80
C LEU A 243 1.38 11.44 4.91
N LEU A 244 2.62 11.66 5.31
CA LEU A 244 3.34 10.93 6.37
C LEU A 244 3.42 11.74 7.68
N ASP A 245 2.75 12.89 7.72
CA ASP A 245 2.47 13.70 8.92
C ASP A 245 1.15 13.22 9.54
N LEU A 246 1.14 11.96 9.99
CA LEU A 246 -0.04 11.32 10.57
C LEU A 246 -0.14 11.63 12.06
N LYS A 247 -1.32 11.41 12.66
CA LYS A 247 -1.56 11.66 14.08
C LYS A 247 -1.89 10.36 14.81
N LEU A 248 -1.23 10.15 15.94
CA LEU A 248 -1.67 9.20 16.95
C LEU A 248 -2.76 9.88 17.78
N GLU A 249 -3.77 9.12 18.16
CA GLU A 249 -4.91 9.60 18.94
C GLU A 249 -5.15 8.70 20.16
N SER A 250 -6.10 9.12 21.00
CA SER A 250 -6.54 8.32 22.14
C SER A 250 -7.13 6.98 21.66
N PRO A 251 -6.87 5.86 22.35
CA PRO A 251 -6.15 5.78 23.61
C PRO A 251 -4.63 5.72 23.46
N LEU A 252 -4.06 5.43 22.29
CA LEU A 252 -2.62 5.19 22.09
C LEU A 252 -1.70 6.29 22.62
N VAL A 253 -2.17 7.53 22.63
CA VAL A 253 -1.54 8.69 23.25
C VAL A 253 -2.60 9.53 23.96
N ASP A 254 -2.21 10.23 25.04
CA ASP A 254 -3.12 11.10 25.79
C ASP A 254 -3.46 12.37 25.02
N GLU A 255 -2.48 12.91 24.28
CA GLU A 255 -2.63 14.08 23.42
C GLU A 255 -2.37 13.70 21.96
N SER A 256 -3.16 14.26 21.04
CA SER A 256 -2.99 14.05 19.60
C SER A 256 -1.56 14.40 19.17
N THR A 257 -0.81 13.40 18.73
CA THR A 257 0.65 13.52 18.52
C THR A 257 1.00 13.19 17.08
N ALA A 258 1.67 14.12 16.40
CA ALA A 258 2.15 13.91 15.04
C ALA A 258 3.31 12.90 15.03
N TYR A 259 3.28 11.93 14.11
CA TYR A 259 4.31 10.91 13.97
C TYR A 259 4.63 10.59 12.51
N PHE A 260 5.85 10.12 12.27
CA PHE A 260 6.29 9.55 11.02
C PHE A 260 6.05 8.02 11.06
N PRO A 261 5.25 7.45 10.15
CA PRO A 261 4.74 6.09 10.26
C PRO A 261 5.72 5.02 9.76
N CYS A 262 6.99 5.07 10.20
CA CYS A 262 7.96 3.99 10.01
C CYS A 262 8.09 3.21 11.30
N MET A 263 7.82 1.90 11.24
CA MET A 263 7.97 0.98 12.35
C MET A 263 9.09 -0.01 12.01
N GLY A 264 10.12 -0.05 12.85
CA GLY A 264 11.23 -0.96 12.65
C GLY A 264 10.82 -2.42 12.84
N THR A 265 11.21 -3.27 11.91
CA THR A 265 11.08 -4.72 12.02
C THR A 265 12.32 -5.30 12.71
N ALA A 266 12.13 -6.38 13.49
CA ALA A 266 13.25 -7.15 14.02
C ALA A 266 14.07 -7.77 12.88
N ASN A 267 15.33 -8.16 13.15
CA ASN A 267 16.16 -8.82 12.15
C ASN A 267 15.47 -10.07 11.58
N GLY A 268 15.29 -10.10 10.25
CA GLY A 268 14.56 -11.16 9.55
C GLY A 268 13.03 -11.08 9.62
N GLY A 269 12.48 -9.99 10.17
CA GLY A 269 11.05 -9.69 10.15
C GLY A 269 10.52 -9.41 8.73
N LEU A 270 9.23 -9.61 8.53
CA LEU A 270 8.57 -9.31 7.26
C LEU A 270 8.49 -7.80 7.05
N ASN A 271 8.98 -7.32 5.91
CA ASN A 271 8.86 -5.93 5.49
C ASN A 271 7.54 -5.71 4.77
N VAL A 272 6.82 -4.66 5.15
CA VAL A 272 5.45 -4.38 4.70
C VAL A 272 5.27 -2.90 4.41
N LEU A 273 4.72 -2.58 3.25
CA LEU A 273 4.27 -1.24 2.90
C LEU A 273 2.75 -1.17 3.08
N GLY A 274 2.35 -0.57 4.20
CA GLY A 274 0.96 -0.47 4.63
C GLY A 274 0.21 0.75 4.08
N ARG A 275 -0.86 1.12 4.77
CA ARG A 275 -1.71 2.28 4.45
C ARG A 275 -0.93 3.58 4.33
N ALA A 276 0.09 3.80 5.16
CA ALA A 276 0.95 4.97 5.05
C ALA A 276 1.54 5.17 3.64
N PHE A 277 1.98 4.08 2.99
CA PHE A 277 2.45 4.05 1.61
C PHE A 277 1.30 4.16 0.60
N LEU A 278 0.23 3.39 0.82
CA LEU A 278 -0.92 3.31 -0.10
C LEU A 278 -1.68 4.64 -0.27
N GLN A 279 -1.50 5.62 0.62
CA GLN A 279 -2.02 6.97 0.39
C GLN A 279 -1.50 7.61 -0.91
N ALA A 280 -0.31 7.22 -1.38
CA ALA A 280 0.30 7.74 -2.60
C ALA A 280 0.54 6.66 -3.67
N ALA A 281 0.05 5.43 -3.45
CA ALA A 281 0.20 4.33 -4.39
C ALA A 281 -1.15 3.79 -4.84
N PHE A 282 -1.21 3.44 -6.12
CA PHE A 282 -2.32 2.70 -6.71
C PHE A 282 -1.98 1.22 -6.72
N VAL A 283 -2.95 0.39 -6.33
CA VAL A 283 -2.88 -1.06 -6.41
C VAL A 283 -4.00 -1.56 -7.30
N GLY A 284 -3.66 -2.31 -8.34
CA GLY A 284 -4.62 -3.08 -9.11
C GLY A 284 -4.30 -4.56 -9.03
N VAL A 285 -5.29 -5.42 -9.22
CA VAL A 285 -5.08 -6.87 -9.29
C VAL A 285 -5.97 -7.44 -10.37
N ASN A 286 -5.40 -8.24 -11.25
CA ASN A 286 -6.10 -9.18 -12.11
C ASN A 286 -5.79 -10.58 -11.59
N TRP A 287 -6.75 -11.24 -10.95
CA TRP A 287 -6.56 -12.58 -10.41
C TRP A 287 -6.49 -13.67 -11.50
N ALA A 288 -6.73 -13.29 -12.77
CA ALA A 288 -6.80 -14.11 -13.98
C ALA A 288 -7.82 -15.26 -13.92
N THR A 289 -8.81 -15.29 -14.83
CA THR A 289 -9.58 -16.53 -15.06
C THR A 289 -10.22 -16.66 -16.45
N LYS A 290 -9.51 -17.37 -17.34
CA LYS A 290 -9.93 -18.52 -18.16
C LYS A 290 -8.73 -18.91 -19.03
N GLY A 291 -8.11 -20.06 -18.77
CA GLY A 291 -6.96 -20.56 -19.55
C GLY A 291 -5.60 -19.91 -19.24
N GLN A 292 -5.47 -19.20 -18.12
CA GLN A 292 -4.22 -18.64 -17.60
C GLN A 292 -3.91 -19.29 -16.25
N GLU A 293 -2.65 -19.65 -16.00
CA GLU A 293 -2.22 -20.33 -14.77
C GLU A 293 -1.98 -19.36 -13.59
N GLN A 294 -1.70 -18.08 -13.86
CA GLN A 294 -1.44 -17.06 -12.82
C GLN A 294 -1.77 -15.66 -13.34
N GLY A 295 -2.40 -14.83 -12.51
CA GLY A 295 -2.65 -13.41 -12.79
C GLY A 295 -1.56 -12.48 -12.28
N ASN A 296 -1.79 -11.17 -12.39
CA ASN A 296 -0.83 -10.13 -12.03
C ASN A 296 -1.45 -9.10 -11.10
N TRP A 297 -0.61 -8.45 -10.30
CA TRP A 297 -0.94 -7.23 -9.58
C TRP A 297 -0.14 -6.05 -10.11
N PHE A 298 -0.72 -4.87 -10.01
CA PHE A 298 -0.24 -3.64 -10.60
C PHE A 298 0.10 -2.65 -9.49
N LEU A 299 1.26 -2.01 -9.59
CA LEU A 299 1.67 -0.91 -8.72
C LEU A 299 1.97 0.32 -9.58
N ALA A 300 1.45 1.46 -9.17
CA ALA A 300 1.71 2.75 -9.83
C ALA A 300 1.64 3.91 -8.84
N GLN A 301 2.16 5.07 -9.26
CA GLN A 301 1.99 6.31 -8.50
C GLN A 301 0.51 6.69 -8.50
N ALA A 302 -0.04 7.00 -7.32
CA ALA A 302 -1.36 7.60 -7.20
C ALA A 302 -1.28 9.12 -7.00
N PRO A 303 -2.38 9.86 -7.24
CA PRO A 303 -2.43 11.29 -6.99
C PRO A 303 -2.13 11.67 -5.55
N GLY A 304 -1.39 12.77 -5.41
CA GLY A 304 -0.99 13.33 -4.12
C GLY A 304 -1.86 14.50 -3.65
N PRO A 305 -1.38 15.25 -2.65
CA PRO A 305 -2.05 16.44 -2.12
C PRO A 305 -2.42 17.44 -3.21
N GLY A 306 -3.62 18.03 -3.11
CA GLY A 306 -4.16 18.95 -4.12
C GLY A 306 -4.90 18.25 -5.26
N TYR A 307 -4.95 16.91 -5.29
CA TYR A 307 -5.85 16.19 -6.18
C TYR A 307 -7.31 16.42 -5.76
N LEU A 308 -8.06 17.09 -6.63
CA LEU A 308 -9.47 17.39 -6.45
C LEU A 308 -10.22 16.77 -7.61
N ARG A 309 -10.86 15.61 -7.38
CA ARG A 309 -11.72 14.97 -8.36
C ARG A 309 -12.87 14.26 -7.65
N GLY A 310 -14.09 14.58 -8.04
CA GLY A 310 -15.30 13.97 -7.47
C GLY A 310 -15.69 12.67 -8.18
N ASP A 311 -16.63 11.92 -7.59
CA ASP A 311 -17.17 10.69 -8.19
C ASP A 311 -17.81 10.93 -9.57
N SER A 312 -18.33 12.13 -9.84
CA SER A 312 -18.92 12.53 -11.12
C SER A 312 -17.91 12.61 -12.26
N GLU A 313 -16.62 12.58 -11.95
CA GLU A 313 -15.54 12.72 -12.92
C GLU A 313 -14.78 11.41 -13.10
N LEU A 314 -15.22 10.26 -12.56
CA LEU A 314 -14.51 8.98 -12.72
C LEU A 314 -14.23 8.65 -14.19
N ASN A 315 -13.00 8.22 -14.50
CA ASN A 315 -12.63 7.75 -15.82
C ASN A 315 -12.27 6.26 -15.74
N VAL A 316 -13.32 5.43 -15.72
CA VAL A 316 -13.19 3.98 -15.51
C VAL A 316 -12.77 3.28 -16.79
N VAL A 317 -11.68 2.52 -16.69
CA VAL A 317 -11.19 1.61 -17.74
C VAL A 317 -11.31 0.18 -17.24
N SER A 318 -11.89 -0.69 -18.07
CA SER A 318 -11.98 -2.12 -17.75
C SER A 318 -10.60 -2.79 -17.78
N ILE A 319 -10.41 -3.72 -16.85
CA ILE A 319 -9.36 -4.73 -16.92
C ILE A 319 -10.03 -5.96 -17.54
N PHE A 320 -9.38 -6.57 -18.53
CA PHE A 320 -9.87 -7.79 -19.17
C PHE A 320 -9.08 -9.00 -18.67
N ASP A 321 -9.64 -10.21 -18.75
CA ASP A 321 -9.03 -11.41 -18.18
C ASP A 321 -7.61 -11.67 -18.69
N THR A 322 -7.35 -11.41 -19.99
CA THR A 322 -6.05 -11.61 -20.64
C THR A 322 -5.07 -10.47 -20.43
N LYS A 323 -5.44 -9.46 -19.64
CA LYS A 323 -4.66 -8.22 -19.54
C LYS A 323 -3.53 -8.41 -18.52
N GLU A 324 -2.31 -8.40 -19.03
CA GLU A 324 -1.08 -8.56 -18.23
C GLU A 324 -0.57 -7.25 -17.64
N THR A 325 -1.06 -6.09 -18.08
CA THR A 325 -0.71 -4.76 -17.55
C THR A 325 -1.81 -3.72 -17.80
N ILE A 326 -1.83 -2.62 -17.06
CA ILE A 326 -2.75 -1.48 -17.24
C ILE A 326 -2.02 -0.24 -17.75
N ILE A 327 -2.77 0.82 -18.09
CA ILE A 327 -2.19 2.07 -18.57
C ILE A 327 -2.32 3.15 -17.50
N GLY A 328 -1.29 3.97 -17.34
CA GLY A 328 -1.35 5.20 -16.56
C GLY A 328 -1.86 6.38 -17.38
N SER A 329 -2.37 7.38 -16.68
CA SER A 329 -2.50 8.73 -17.21
C SER A 329 -1.12 9.33 -17.45
N PHE A 330 -0.99 10.12 -18.52
CA PHE A 330 0.23 10.90 -18.76
C PHE A 330 0.47 11.81 -17.55
N ALA A 331 1.68 11.73 -16.97
CA ALA A 331 2.08 12.68 -15.94
C ALA A 331 2.00 14.09 -16.55
N GLN A 332 1.18 14.97 -15.96
CA GLN A 332 1.36 16.40 -16.22
C GLN A 332 2.72 16.78 -15.63
N SER A 333 3.63 17.20 -16.52
CA SER A 333 4.99 17.65 -16.22
C SER A 333 5.01 18.82 -15.24
#